data_AF-A0A134C558-F1
#
_entry.id   AF-A0A134C558-F1
#
_cell.length_a   1.000
_cell.length_b   1.000
_cell.length_c   1.000
_cell.angle_alpha   90.00
_cell.angle_beta   90.00
_cell.angle_gamma   90.00
#
_symmetry.space_group_name_H-M   'P 1'
#
loop_
_entity.id
_entity.type
_entity.pdbx_description
1 polymer ?
#
loop_
_entity_poly.entity_id
_entity_poly.type
_entity_poly.pdbx_seq_one_letter_code
_entity_poly.pdbx_strand_id
1 'polypeptide(L)'
;MSQEQKYDEGTRVLSEEELRDFDGTTIDEEGRTYDAPRYQSSQQEQDQFQTIPNMKIFLWNALSWKWKLGIAVGVVMLIIVLFALAKFIIAGAFVIILAWLVMRLLGKLFF
;
A
#
# COMPACT_ATOMS: atom_id res chain seq x y z
N MET A 1 -16.39 -41.05 -12.83
CA MET A 1 -15.49 -42.21 -12.67
C MET A 1 -14.65 -41.94 -11.42
N SER A 2 -14.97 -42.56 -10.28
CA SER A 2 -14.07 -42.55 -9.11
C SER A 2 -13.12 -43.73 -9.27
N GLN A 3 -11.81 -43.46 -9.36
CA GLN A 3 -10.83 -44.53 -9.28
C GLN A 3 -10.74 -44.99 -7.83
N GLU A 4 -11.18 -46.22 -7.59
CA GLU A 4 -11.08 -46.89 -6.30
C GLU A 4 -9.60 -47.22 -6.06
N GLN A 5 -8.95 -46.50 -5.14
CA GLN A 5 -7.56 -46.78 -4.77
C GLN A 5 -7.54 -48.08 -3.97
N LYS A 6 -7.08 -49.15 -4.63
CA LYS A 6 -6.91 -50.47 -4.05
C LYS A 6 -5.66 -50.45 -3.17
N TYR A 7 -5.82 -50.35 -1.87
CA TYR A 7 -4.71 -50.50 -0.92
C TYR A 7 -4.25 -51.96 -0.92
N ASP A 8 -3.01 -52.21 -1.31
CA ASP A 8 -2.39 -53.53 -1.23
C ASP A 8 -2.16 -53.86 0.26
N GLU A 9 -2.72 -54.96 0.74
CA GLU A 9 -2.93 -55.27 2.17
C GLU A 9 -1.67 -55.83 2.87
N GLY A 10 -0.49 -55.49 2.36
CA GLY A 10 0.81 -55.94 2.87
C GLY A 10 1.63 -54.82 3.49
N THR A 11 2.51 -55.15 4.44
CA THR A 11 3.50 -54.20 4.99
C THR A 11 4.45 -53.77 3.88
N ARG A 12 4.25 -52.55 3.37
CA ARG A 12 5.14 -51.93 2.38
C ARG A 12 5.56 -50.54 2.85
N VAL A 13 6.72 -50.11 2.40
CA VAL A 13 7.20 -48.73 2.61
C VAL A 13 6.39 -47.82 1.69
N LEU A 14 5.83 -46.74 2.24
CA LEU A 14 5.09 -45.73 1.48
C LEU A 14 6.06 -44.96 0.56
N SER A 15 5.62 -44.62 -0.64
CA SER A 15 6.38 -43.69 -1.49
C SER A 15 6.38 -42.27 -0.90
N GLU A 16 7.29 -41.40 -1.33
CA GLU A 16 7.35 -40.00 -0.86
C GLU A 16 6.03 -39.23 -1.12
N GLU A 17 5.35 -39.58 -2.21
CA GLU A 17 4.04 -39.03 -2.58
C GLU A 17 2.92 -39.54 -1.66
N GLU A 18 2.91 -40.86 -1.38
CA GLU A 18 1.95 -41.47 -0.46
C GLU A 18 2.16 -41.01 0.99
N LEU A 19 3.41 -40.75 1.39
CA LEU A 19 3.77 -40.21 2.70
C LEU A 19 3.24 -38.78 2.89
N ARG A 20 3.23 -37.97 1.83
CA ARG A 20 2.74 -36.59 1.87
C ARG A 20 1.23 -36.50 2.09
N ASP A 21 0.49 -37.46 1.54
CA ASP A 21 -0.97 -37.54 1.61
C ASP A 21 -1.46 -38.47 2.75
N PHE A 22 -0.54 -39.04 3.55
CA PHE A 22 -0.87 -39.92 4.66
C PHE A 22 -1.41 -39.11 5.86
N ASP A 23 -2.69 -39.31 6.18
CA ASP A 23 -3.39 -38.67 7.32
C ASP A 23 -3.58 -39.64 8.51
N GLY A 24 -2.81 -40.73 8.54
CA GLY A 24 -2.88 -41.73 9.60
C GLY A 24 -1.95 -41.44 10.78
N THR A 25 -2.18 -42.14 11.88
CA THR A 25 -1.25 -42.16 13.01
C THR A 25 -0.03 -43.03 12.67
N THR A 26 1.16 -42.47 12.85
CA THR A 26 2.43 -43.18 12.74
C THR A 26 2.95 -43.56 14.13
N ILE A 27 3.82 -44.57 14.21
CA ILE A 27 4.41 -45.06 15.47
C ILE A 27 5.93 -45.03 15.32
N ASP A 28 6.65 -44.48 16.30
CA ASP A 28 8.11 -44.47 16.34
C ASP A 28 8.69 -45.80 16.86
N GLU A 29 10.02 -45.94 16.79
CA GLU A 29 10.74 -47.13 17.27
C GLU A 29 10.62 -47.36 18.79
N GLU A 30 10.23 -46.33 19.55
CA GLU A 30 9.98 -46.37 20.99
C GLU A 30 8.51 -46.68 21.32
N GLY A 31 7.67 -46.91 20.30
CA GLY A 31 6.25 -47.24 20.44
C GLY A 31 5.35 -46.04 20.70
N ARG A 32 5.83 -44.81 20.49
CA ARG A 32 5.05 -43.58 20.64
C ARG A 32 4.28 -43.28 19.35
N THR A 33 2.99 -43.01 19.50
CA THR A 33 2.10 -42.63 18.40
C THR A 33 2.18 -41.13 18.13
N TYR A 34 2.35 -40.76 16.87
CA TYR A 34 2.27 -39.37 16.41
C TYR A 34 1.27 -39.27 15.26
N ASP A 35 0.51 -38.19 15.22
CA ASP A 35 -0.22 -37.86 14.00
C ASP A 35 0.80 -37.43 12.94
N ALA A 36 0.65 -37.95 11.71
CA ALA A 36 1.58 -37.65 10.64
C ALA A 36 1.78 -36.14 10.50
N PRO A 37 3.02 -35.62 10.54
CA PRO A 37 3.27 -34.20 10.42
C PRO A 37 2.81 -33.76 9.04
N ARG A 38 1.69 -33.04 9.00
CA ARG A 38 1.20 -32.37 7.80
C ARG A 38 2.36 -31.49 7.32
N TYR A 39 2.95 -31.81 6.17
CA TYR A 39 3.91 -30.94 5.51
C TYR A 39 3.18 -29.62 5.24
N GLN A 40 3.25 -28.69 6.19
CA GLN A 40 2.95 -27.28 5.97
C GLN A 40 4.06 -26.82 5.03
N SER A 41 3.84 -27.04 3.74
CA SER A 41 4.56 -26.36 2.68
C SER A 41 4.58 -24.89 3.07
N SER A 42 5.74 -24.36 3.46
CA SER A 42 6.49 -23.23 2.89
C SER A 42 5.75 -22.09 2.15
N GLN A 43 4.43 -22.06 2.12
CA GLN A 43 3.60 -20.98 1.61
C GLN A 43 3.54 -19.83 2.63
N GLN A 44 3.65 -20.15 3.92
CA GLN A 44 3.59 -19.13 4.97
C GLN A 44 4.82 -18.20 5.00
N GLU A 45 5.96 -18.63 4.45
CA GLU A 45 7.17 -17.80 4.37
C GLU A 45 7.31 -17.05 3.03
N GLN A 46 6.69 -17.53 1.94
CA GLN A 46 6.71 -16.80 0.65
C GLN A 46 5.66 -15.68 0.56
N ASP A 47 4.55 -15.78 1.29
CA ASP A 47 3.55 -14.70 1.38
C ASP A 47 4.10 -13.45 2.08
N GLN A 48 5.21 -13.55 2.80
CA GLN A 48 5.85 -12.40 3.44
C GLN A 48 6.69 -11.55 2.48
N PHE A 49 7.05 -12.06 1.29
CA PHE A 49 7.98 -11.38 0.37
C PHE A 49 7.41 -11.00 -1.00
N GLN A 50 6.23 -11.46 -1.40
CA GLN A 50 5.78 -11.28 -2.80
C GLN A 50 4.41 -10.66 -3.05
N THR A 51 3.77 -10.02 -2.06
CA THR A 51 2.65 -9.12 -2.40
C THR A 51 2.60 -7.95 -1.45
N ILE A 52 3.25 -6.85 -1.83
CA ILE A 52 2.84 -5.51 -1.42
C ILE A 52 1.97 -4.96 -2.56
N PRO A 53 0.69 -5.36 -2.67
CA PRO A 53 -0.20 -4.63 -3.54
C PRO A 53 -0.44 -3.29 -2.85
N ASN A 54 -0.20 -2.19 -3.56
CA ASN A 54 -0.63 -0.85 -3.15
C ASN A 54 0.13 -0.19 -1.98
N MET A 55 1.46 -0.14 -2.06
CA MET A 55 2.33 0.64 -1.16
C MET A 55 1.81 2.07 -0.88
N LYS A 56 1.23 2.72 -1.90
CA LYS A 56 0.64 4.07 -1.79
C LYS A 56 -0.50 4.17 -0.75
N ILE A 57 -1.36 3.16 -0.67
CA ILE A 57 -2.50 3.16 0.26
C ILE A 57 -2.05 2.72 1.65
N PHE A 58 -1.09 1.80 1.74
CA PHE A 58 -0.54 1.36 3.03
C PHE A 58 0.17 2.49 3.78
N LEU A 59 1.02 3.29 3.10
CA LEU A 59 1.66 4.45 3.73
C LEU A 59 0.64 5.53 4.15
N TRP A 60 -0.44 5.71 3.39
CA TRP A 60 -1.51 6.65 3.74
C TRP A 60 -2.41 6.19 4.89
N ASN A 61 -2.51 4.88 5.12
CA ASN A 61 -3.29 4.31 6.23
C ASN A 61 -2.44 4.08 7.49
N ALA A 62 -1.14 3.83 7.34
CA ALA A 62 -0.16 3.77 8.43
C ALA A 62 0.14 5.15 9.04
N LEU A 63 -0.13 6.22 8.28
CA LEU A 63 0.00 7.58 8.79
C LEU A 63 -1.11 7.87 9.81
N SER A 64 -0.72 7.89 11.09
CA SER A 64 -1.64 8.16 12.20
C SER A 64 -2.45 9.44 11.98
N TRP A 65 -3.68 9.46 12.49
CA TRP A 65 -4.63 10.56 12.28
C TRP A 65 -4.09 11.95 12.69
N LYS A 66 -3.19 11.99 13.69
CA LYS A 66 -2.48 13.19 14.14
C LYS A 66 -1.56 13.78 13.06
N TRP A 67 -0.86 12.92 12.32
CA TRP A 67 0.02 13.34 11.24
C TRP A 67 -0.75 13.81 10.01
N LYS A 68 -1.90 13.19 9.70
CA LYS A 68 -2.82 13.70 8.67
C LYS A 68 -3.27 15.12 8.96
N LEU A 69 -3.61 15.40 10.23
CA LEU A 69 -3.96 16.75 10.68
C LEU A 69 -2.79 17.73 10.53
N GLY A 70 -1.57 17.32 10.90
CA GLY A 70 -0.36 18.12 10.73
C GLY A 70 -0.09 18.51 9.27
N ILE A 71 -0.24 17.56 8.34
CA ILE A 71 -0.10 17.84 6.90
C ILE A 71 -1.20 18.79 6.41
N ALA A 72 -2.45 18.58 6.84
CA ALA A 72 -3.56 19.45 6.46
C ALA A 72 -3.32 20.90 6.91
N VAL A 73 -2.86 21.10 8.15
CA VAL A 73 -2.49 22.43 8.67
C VAL A 73 -1.33 23.03 7.87
N GLY A 74 -0.29 22.25 7.57
CA GLY A 74 0.84 22.70 6.75
C GLY A 74 0.43 23.16 5.35
N VAL A 75 -0.46 22.42 4.69
CA VAL A 75 -1.00 22.78 3.36
C VAL A 75 -1.82 24.06 3.43
N VAL A 76 -2.68 24.22 4.45
CA VAL A 76 -3.45 25.46 4.65
C VAL A 76 -2.53 26.65 4.87
N MET A 77 -1.47 26.50 5.67
CA MET A 77 -0.47 27.55 5.88
C MET A 77 0.23 27.94 4.56
N LEU A 78 0.65 26.95 3.77
CA LEU A 78 1.25 27.19 2.45
C LEU A 78 0.31 27.99 1.53
N ILE A 79 -0.98 27.61 1.49
CA ILE A 79 -1.98 28.32 0.70
C ILE A 79 -2.11 29.78 1.18
N ILE A 80 -2.18 30.03 2.49
CA ILE A 80 -2.26 31.39 3.04
C ILE A 80 -1.03 32.22 2.63
N VAL A 81 0.17 31.65 2.71
CA VAL A 81 1.42 32.33 2.30
C VAL A 81 1.37 32.65 0.80
N LEU A 82 0.95 31.71 -0.05
CA LEU A 82 0.82 31.93 -1.48
C LEU A 82 -0.19 33.03 -1.81
N PHE A 83 -1.35 33.06 -1.14
CA PHE A 83 -2.33 34.13 -1.29
C PHE A 83 -1.80 35.48 -0.79
N ALA A 84 -1.04 35.49 0.32
CA ALA A 84 -0.40 36.69 0.85
C ALA A 84 0.73 37.20 -0.05
N LEU A 85 1.34 36.36 -0.88
CA LEU A 85 2.26 36.78 -1.94
C LEU A 85 1.51 37.23 -3.19
N ALA A 86 0.44 36.51 -3.57
CA ALA A 86 -0.35 36.81 -4.76
C ALA A 86 -1.01 38.20 -4.72
N LYS A 87 -1.37 38.71 -3.53
CA LYS A 87 -1.85 40.10 -3.39
C LYS A 87 -0.87 41.15 -3.91
N PHE A 88 0.44 40.89 -3.90
CA PHE A 88 1.42 41.81 -4.48
C PHE A 88 1.39 41.81 -6.01
N ILE A 89 1.09 40.66 -6.64
CA ILE A 89 0.95 40.57 -8.10
C ILE A 89 -0.30 41.35 -8.54
N ILE A 90 -1.41 41.16 -7.84
CA ILE A 90 -2.67 41.88 -8.12
C ILE A 90 -2.51 43.39 -7.85
N ALA A 91 -1.90 43.77 -6.72
CA ALA A 91 -1.63 45.18 -6.40
C ALA A 91 -0.68 45.83 -7.42
N GLY A 92 0.37 45.12 -7.84
CA GLY A 92 1.30 45.61 -8.87
C GLY A 92 0.61 45.82 -10.21
N ALA A 93 -0.21 44.86 -10.66
CA ALA A 93 -1.01 45.01 -11.87
C ALA A 93 -1.98 46.20 -11.78
N PHE A 94 -2.61 46.41 -10.62
CA PHE A 94 -3.49 47.56 -10.40
C PHE A 94 -2.76 48.89 -10.53
N VAL A 95 -1.57 49.03 -9.95
CA VAL A 95 -0.73 50.24 -10.07
C VAL A 95 -0.35 50.51 -11.53
N ILE A 96 0.02 49.47 -12.29
CA ILE A 96 0.37 49.60 -13.71
C ILE A 96 -0.84 50.08 -14.53
N ILE A 97 -2.02 49.51 -14.30
CA ILE A 97 -3.27 49.92 -14.97
C ILE A 97 -3.60 51.38 -14.62
N LEU A 98 -3.43 51.78 -13.35
CA LEU A 98 -3.66 53.16 -12.92
C LEU A 98 -2.69 54.14 -13.61
N ALA A 99 -1.40 53.81 -13.63
CA ALA A 99 -0.38 54.63 -14.27
C ALA A 99 -0.65 54.79 -15.77
N TRP A 100 -1.04 53.71 -16.45
CA TRP A 100 -1.44 53.76 -17.86
C TRP A 100 -2.68 54.62 -18.09
N LEU A 101 -3.70 54.51 -17.21
CA LEU A 101 -4.92 55.31 -17.30
C LEU A 101 -4.62 56.81 -17.15
N VAL A 102 -3.79 57.17 -16.17
CA VAL A 102 -3.36 58.56 -15.93
C VAL A 102 -2.58 59.08 -17.12
N MET A 103 -1.62 58.31 -17.65
CA MET A 103 -0.84 58.69 -18.82
C MET A 103 -1.71 58.85 -20.08
N ARG A 104 -2.72 58.00 -20.25
CA ARG A 104 -3.70 58.10 -21.34
C ARG A 104 -4.59 59.34 -21.24
N LEU A 105 -5.03 59.70 -20.03
CA LEU A 105 -5.83 60.90 -19.78
C LEU A 105 -5.02 62.17 -20.00
N LEU A 106 -3.78 62.20 -19.50
CA LEU A 106 -2.84 63.30 -19.74
C LEU A 106 -2.54 63.44 -21.24
N GLY A 107 -2.26 62.34 -21.93
CA GLY A 107 -2.04 62.35 -23.38
C GLY A 107 -3.23 62.92 -24.16
N LYS A 108 -4.47 62.66 -23.71
CA LYS A 108 -5.69 63.20 -24.34
C LYS A 108 -6.02 64.64 -23.93
N LEU A 109 -5.44 65.14 -22.83
CA LEU A 109 -5.64 66.52 -22.36
C LEU A 109 -4.62 67.49 -22.96
N PHE A 110 -3.41 67.00 -23.23
CA PHE A 110 -2.26 67.81 -23.65
C PHE A 110 -1.87 67.66 -25.13
N PHE A 111 -2.40 66.65 -25.84
CA PHE A 111 -2.30 66.46 -27.30
C PHE A 111 -3.70 66.26 -27.90
#